data_AF-A0A0M3FHF4-F1
#
_entry.id   AF-A0A0M3FHF4-F1
#
_cell.length_a   1.000
_cell.length_b   1.000
_cell.length_c   1.000
_cell.angle_alpha   90.00
_cell.angle_beta   90.00
_cell.angle_gamma   90.00
#
_symmetry.space_group_name_H-M   'P 1'
#
loop_
_entity.id
_entity.type
_entity.pdbx_description
1 polymer ?
#
loop_
_entity_poly.entity_id
_entity_poly.type
_entity_poly.pdbx_seq_one_letter_code
_entity_poly.pdbx_strand_id
1 'polypeptide(L)'
;MLSRPKYLFHGSTSYREYLEPKQAIGDGEMDNAIGIYAVEDKRIAQLFAIEYLGLSNDARFSIKFKDDFVYVELYQCSVNWDRIGYLYTLPSENFIKIDHMQWLSSESVIPTKVEPVNPHDFKTFIQQRSK
;
A
#
# COMPACT_ATOMS: atom_id res chain seq x y z
N MET A 1 -5.81 -23.02 -12.62
CA MET A 1 -4.50 -22.43 -12.24
C MET A 1 -4.71 -20.93 -12.19
N LEU A 2 -4.54 -20.29 -11.03
CA LEU A 2 -4.54 -18.82 -10.97
C LEU A 2 -3.27 -18.35 -11.68
N SER A 3 -3.43 -17.70 -12.83
CA SER A 3 -2.31 -17.15 -13.60
C SER A 3 -1.64 -16.04 -12.81
N ARG A 4 -0.31 -16.08 -12.70
CA ARG A 4 0.47 -14.97 -12.15
C ARG A 4 0.13 -13.69 -12.95
N PRO A 5 -0.23 -12.57 -12.29
CA PRO A 5 -0.48 -11.33 -12.98
C PRO A 5 0.83 -10.82 -13.60
N LYS A 6 0.78 -10.17 -14.76
CA LYS A 6 1.98 -9.62 -15.39
C LYS A 6 2.63 -8.50 -14.55
N TYR A 7 1.80 -7.75 -13.84
CA TYR A 7 2.22 -6.63 -13.02
C TYR A 7 1.56 -6.68 -11.64
N LEU A 8 2.26 -6.09 -10.68
CA LEU A 8 1.79 -5.83 -9.33
C LEU A 8 1.94 -4.34 -9.02
N PHE A 9 1.29 -3.89 -7.95
CA PHE A 9 1.26 -2.48 -7.56
C PHE A 9 1.77 -2.28 -6.15
N HIS A 10 2.63 -1.26 -5.97
CA HIS A 10 3.16 -0.85 -4.69
C HIS A 10 2.87 0.64 -4.46
N GLY A 11 2.35 0.99 -3.28
CA GLY A 11 2.15 2.37 -2.86
C GLY A 11 3.25 2.83 -1.93
N SER A 12 3.77 4.05 -2.15
CA SER A 12 4.72 4.67 -1.24
C SER A 12 4.44 6.15 -1.06
N THR A 13 4.68 6.66 0.15
CA THR A 13 4.62 8.09 0.47
C THR A 13 5.87 8.87 0.00
N SER A 14 6.85 8.16 -0.58
CA SER A 14 8.13 8.73 -1.00
C SER A 14 8.52 8.27 -2.41
N TYR A 15 9.06 9.19 -3.19
CA TYR A 15 9.60 8.87 -4.52
C TYR A 15 10.92 8.13 -4.41
N ARG A 16 11.11 7.13 -5.26
CA ARG A 16 12.33 6.37 -5.47
C ARG A 16 12.43 5.97 -6.93
N GLU A 17 13.64 5.96 -7.48
CA GLU A 17 13.87 5.46 -8.84
C GLU A 17 13.80 3.93 -8.92
N TYR A 18 14.12 3.25 -7.82
CA TYR A 18 14.02 1.81 -7.66
C TYR A 18 13.62 1.47 -6.22
N LEU A 19 13.03 0.30 -6.01
CA LEU A 19 12.60 -0.16 -4.71
C LEU A 19 13.59 -1.18 -4.17
N GLU A 20 13.95 -1.03 -2.89
CA GLU A 20 14.79 -1.97 -2.15
C GLU A 20 13.95 -2.64 -1.05
N PRO A 21 14.21 -3.93 -0.74
CA PRO A 21 13.62 -4.60 0.42
C PRO A 21 13.82 -3.80 1.70
N LYS A 22 12.74 -3.54 2.42
CA LYS A 22 12.78 -2.86 3.72
C LYS A 22 11.92 -3.62 4.72
N GLN A 23 12.23 -3.42 6.00
CA GLN A 23 11.37 -3.87 7.08
C GLN A 23 10.01 -3.19 6.92
N ALA A 24 8.97 -3.98 6.63
CA ALA A 24 7.60 -3.48 6.68
C ALA A 24 7.22 -3.18 8.14
N ILE A 25 6.36 -2.18 8.29
CA ILE A 25 5.76 -1.79 9.56
C ILE A 25 4.26 -2.01 9.39
N GLY A 26 3.77 -3.13 9.91
CA GLY A 26 2.36 -3.52 9.90
C GLY A 26 1.94 -4.15 11.23
N ASP A 27 0.64 -4.31 11.46
CA ASP A 27 0.10 -4.86 12.71
C ASP A 27 0.09 -6.41 12.75
N GLY A 28 0.28 -7.09 11.61
CA GLY A 28 0.24 -8.56 11.52
C GLY A 28 1.62 -9.22 11.65
N GLU A 29 1.72 -10.38 12.28
CA GLU A 29 2.99 -11.14 12.42
C GLU A 29 3.66 -11.43 11.06
N MET A 30 2.87 -11.62 9.99
CA MET A 30 3.34 -11.85 8.61
C MET A 30 3.68 -10.58 7.82
N ASP A 31 3.21 -9.40 8.25
CA ASP A 31 3.52 -8.10 7.63
C ASP A 31 4.87 -7.54 8.11
N ASN A 32 5.75 -8.40 8.64
CA ASN A 32 7.03 -8.04 9.25
C ASN A 32 8.24 -8.64 8.52
N ALA A 33 8.07 -9.22 7.32
CA ALA A 33 9.22 -9.62 6.53
C ALA A 33 9.95 -8.40 5.95
N ILE A 34 11.28 -8.50 5.83
CA ILE A 34 12.09 -7.57 5.05
C ILE A 34 11.82 -7.85 3.57
N GLY A 35 11.21 -6.90 2.86
CA GLY A 35 10.84 -7.08 1.47
C GLY A 35 10.13 -5.90 0.85
N ILE A 36 9.73 -6.07 -0.40
CA ILE A 36 8.87 -5.15 -1.13
C ILE A 36 7.51 -5.82 -1.23
N TYR A 37 6.50 -5.24 -0.60
CA TYR A 37 5.13 -5.72 -0.64
C TYR A 37 4.40 -5.07 -1.82
N ALA A 38 3.66 -5.88 -2.57
CA ALA A 38 2.85 -5.43 -3.67
C ALA A 38 1.51 -6.18 -3.69
N VAL A 39 0.52 -5.60 -4.35
CA VAL A 39 -0.82 -6.15 -4.47
C VAL A 39 -1.27 -6.16 -5.93
N GLU A 40 -2.25 -7.01 -6.24
CA GLU A 40 -2.82 -7.08 -7.59
C GLU A 40 -3.78 -5.91 -7.87
N ASP A 41 -4.42 -5.38 -6.82
CA ASP A 41 -5.38 -4.28 -6.94
C ASP A 41 -4.67 -2.90 -6.87
N LYS A 42 -4.73 -2.18 -7.98
CA LYS A 42 -4.17 -0.83 -8.13
C LYS A 42 -4.72 0.15 -7.09
N ARG A 43 -6.02 0.09 -6.77
CA ARG A 43 -6.67 1.01 -5.82
C ARG A 43 -6.15 0.78 -4.41
N ILE A 44 -5.98 -0.48 -4.00
CA ILE A 44 -5.38 -0.82 -2.70
C ILE A 44 -3.98 -0.21 -2.60
N ALA A 45 -3.14 -0.39 -3.62
CA ALA A 45 -1.81 0.20 -3.64
C ALA A 45 -1.83 1.73 -3.60
N GLN A 46 -2.78 2.39 -4.26
CA GLN A 46 -2.94 3.85 -4.17
C GLN A 46 -3.30 4.32 -2.76
N LEU A 47 -4.14 3.57 -2.03
CA LEU A 47 -4.47 3.88 -0.64
C LEU A 47 -3.26 3.73 0.30
N PHE A 48 -2.35 2.81 0.01
CA PHE A 48 -1.05 2.68 0.71
C PHE A 48 -0.04 3.77 0.34
N ALA A 49 -0.23 4.48 -0.78
CA ALA A 49 0.63 5.59 -1.17
C ALA A 49 0.33 6.89 -0.39
N ILE A 50 -0.82 6.97 0.28
CA ILE A 50 -1.25 8.13 1.05
C ILE A 50 -0.57 8.14 2.43
N GLU A 51 -0.11 9.31 2.85
CA GLU A 51 0.47 9.48 4.17
C GLU A 51 -0.61 9.68 5.25
N TYR A 52 -0.69 8.73 6.17
CA TYR A 52 -1.52 8.81 7.38
C TYR A 52 -0.64 9.16 8.57
N LEU A 53 -0.96 10.27 9.24
CA LEU A 53 -0.24 10.76 10.40
C LEU A 53 -0.90 10.23 11.68
N GLY A 54 -0.17 9.45 12.46
CA GLY A 54 -0.63 9.01 13.78
C GLY A 54 -0.74 10.19 14.75
N LEU A 55 -1.86 10.30 15.44
CA LEU A 55 -2.13 11.35 16.44
C LEU A 55 -1.91 10.83 17.89
N SER A 56 -1.57 9.55 18.04
CA SER A 56 -1.29 8.88 19.32
C SER A 56 -0.45 7.60 19.10
N ASN A 57 -0.07 6.94 20.20
CA ASN A 57 0.63 5.64 20.16
C ASN A 57 -0.26 4.48 19.69
N ASP A 58 -1.58 4.61 19.89
CA ASP A 58 -2.57 3.61 19.48
C ASP A 58 -3.13 3.91 18.09
N ALA A 59 -2.60 4.92 17.40
CA ALA A 59 -3.04 5.30 16.08
C ALA A 59 -2.82 4.17 15.08
N ARG A 60 -3.85 3.82 14.32
CA ARG A 60 -3.83 2.74 13.32
C ARG A 60 -4.61 3.17 12.08
N PHE A 61 -4.13 2.75 10.91
CA PHE A 61 -4.95 2.73 9.71
C PHE A 61 -5.10 1.29 9.25
N SER A 62 -6.22 0.96 8.61
CA SER A 62 -6.42 -0.37 8.03
C SER A 62 -7.19 -0.29 6.73
N ILE A 63 -6.82 -1.14 5.78
CA ILE A 63 -7.61 -1.36 4.57
C ILE A 63 -8.80 -2.25 4.94
N LYS A 64 -10.01 -1.78 4.61
CA LYS A 64 -11.27 -2.46 4.88
C LYS A 64 -12.01 -2.71 3.57
N PHE A 65 -12.85 -3.74 3.59
CA PHE A 65 -13.73 -4.10 2.48
C PHE A 65 -15.17 -4.12 2.99
N LYS A 66 -16.09 -3.53 2.23
CA LYS A 66 -17.53 -3.59 2.48
C LYS A 66 -18.26 -3.58 1.14
N ASP A 67 -19.05 -4.61 0.85
CA ASP A 67 -19.85 -4.70 -0.37
C ASP A 67 -19.05 -4.39 -1.64
N ASP A 68 -17.90 -5.06 -1.82
CA ASP A 68 -16.91 -4.85 -2.90
C ASP A 68 -16.25 -3.45 -2.95
N PHE A 69 -16.56 -2.57 -1.99
CA PHE A 69 -15.91 -1.29 -1.82
C PHE A 69 -14.72 -1.41 -0.86
N VAL A 70 -13.53 -1.06 -1.34
CA VAL A 70 -12.34 -0.92 -0.50
C VAL A 70 -12.24 0.51 0.03
N TYR A 71 -11.88 0.66 1.30
CA TYR A 71 -11.64 1.96 1.93
C TYR A 71 -10.58 1.85 3.02
N VAL A 72 -10.04 2.99 3.43
CA VAL A 72 -9.17 3.10 4.60
C VAL A 72 -10.01 3.53 5.79
N GLU A 73 -9.94 2.75 6.85
CA GLU A 73 -10.43 3.13 8.16
C GLU A 73 -9.28 3.69 8.99
N LEU A 74 -9.46 4.91 9.51
CA LEU A 74 -8.50 5.62 10.34
C LEU A 74 -8.96 5.62 11.80
N TYR A 75 -8.09 5.18 12.70
CA TYR A 75 -8.27 5.30 14.14
C TYR A 75 -7.15 6.15 14.72
N GLN A 76 -7.51 7.31 15.29
CA GLN A 76 -6.55 8.30 15.82
C GLN A 76 -5.45 8.67 14.80
N CYS A 77 -5.80 8.69 13.52
CA CYS A 77 -4.94 9.13 12.43
C CYS A 77 -5.57 10.35 11.72
N SER A 78 -4.73 11.19 11.13
CA SER A 78 -5.14 12.19 10.14
C SER A 78 -4.50 11.88 8.78
N VAL A 79 -5.03 12.47 7.71
CA VAL A 79 -4.42 12.37 6.38
C VAL A 79 -3.54 13.60 6.17
N ASN A 80 -2.33 13.42 5.67
CA ASN A 80 -1.55 14.54 5.14
C ASN A 80 -2.04 14.86 3.72
N TRP A 81 -2.92 15.85 3.59
CA TRP A 81 -3.52 16.23 2.30
C TRP A 81 -2.56 16.98 1.37
N ASP A 82 -1.51 17.58 1.91
CA ASP A 82 -0.56 18.41 1.15
C ASP A 82 0.58 17.58 0.55
N ARG A 83 0.67 16.29 0.89
CA ARG A 83 1.73 15.40 0.42
C ARG A 83 1.21 14.38 -0.59
N ILE A 84 1.76 14.43 -1.80
CA ILE A 84 1.51 13.39 -2.80
C ILE A 84 2.24 12.08 -2.45
N GLY A 85 1.61 10.97 -2.80
CA GLY A 85 2.21 9.64 -2.82
C GLY A 85 2.66 9.23 -4.22
N TYR A 86 3.13 8.00 -4.33
CA TYR A 86 3.61 7.40 -5.57
C TYR A 86 3.12 5.96 -5.68
N LEU A 87 2.54 5.65 -6.84
CA LEU A 87 2.16 4.30 -7.23
C LEU A 87 3.21 3.75 -8.19
N TYR A 88 3.72 2.58 -7.88
CA TYR A 88 4.70 1.86 -8.67
C TYR A 88 4.03 0.67 -9.36
N THR A 89 4.22 0.54 -10.68
CA THR A 89 3.86 -0.66 -11.43
C THR A 89 5.09 -1.56 -11.56
N LEU A 90 5.02 -2.72 -10.92
CA LEU A 90 6.15 -3.63 -10.73
C LEU A 90 5.98 -4.88 -11.60
N PRO A 91 7.04 -5.35 -12.26
CA PRO A 91 7.00 -6.63 -12.96
C PRO A 91 7.02 -7.76 -11.90
N SER A 92 6.21 -8.80 -12.10
CA SER A 92 5.88 -9.76 -11.03
C SER A 92 6.81 -10.98 -10.96
N GLU A 93 7.85 -11.06 -11.80
CA GLU A 93 8.70 -12.24 -11.95
C GLU A 93 9.38 -12.64 -10.63
N ASN A 94 9.83 -11.65 -9.86
CA ASN A 94 10.58 -11.87 -8.62
C ASN A 94 9.71 -11.76 -7.36
N PHE A 95 8.39 -11.86 -7.51
CA PHE A 95 7.44 -11.81 -6.41
C PHE A 95 6.86 -13.19 -6.11
N ILE A 96 6.70 -13.47 -4.81
CA ILE A 96 6.06 -14.68 -4.28
C ILE A 96 4.77 -14.26 -3.59
N LYS A 97 3.65 -14.91 -3.93
CA LYS A 97 2.37 -14.68 -3.25
C LYS A 97 2.44 -15.23 -1.83
N ILE A 98 2.28 -14.36 -0.83
CA ILE A 98 2.42 -14.72 0.59
C ILE A 98 1.08 -14.87 1.30
N ASP A 99 0.03 -14.24 0.77
CA ASP A 99 -1.34 -14.46 1.20
C ASP A 99 -2.34 -14.23 0.04
N HIS A 100 -3.64 -14.12 0.35
CA HIS A 100 -4.70 -13.90 -0.63
C HIS A 100 -4.60 -12.57 -1.41
N MET A 101 -3.97 -11.53 -0.84
CA MET A 101 -3.85 -10.18 -1.39
C MET A 101 -2.41 -9.79 -1.77
N GLN A 102 -1.44 -10.23 -0.99
CA GLN A 102 -0.09 -9.70 -0.98
C GLN A 102 0.90 -10.61 -1.69
N TRP A 103 1.85 -9.93 -2.32
CA TRP A 103 3.01 -10.49 -2.96
C TRP A 103 4.25 -9.83 -2.37
N LEU A 104 5.30 -10.63 -2.15
CA LEU A 104 6.55 -10.19 -1.55
C LEU A 104 7.71 -10.44 -2.49
N SER A 105 8.57 -9.45 -2.67
CA SER A 105 9.90 -9.64 -3.24
C SER A 105 10.97 -9.38 -2.19
N SER A 106 11.94 -10.29 -2.09
CA SER A 106 13.15 -10.14 -1.26
C SER A 106 14.31 -9.49 -2.03
N GLU A 107 14.09 -9.09 -3.28
CA GLU A 107 15.09 -8.48 -4.15
C GLU A 107 14.69 -7.05 -4.51
N SER A 108 15.66 -6.23 -4.91
CA SER A 108 15.37 -4.89 -5.42
C SER A 108 14.64 -4.96 -6.77
N VAL A 109 13.71 -4.03 -6.99
CA VAL A 109 12.87 -4.01 -8.20
C VAL A 109 12.92 -2.64 -8.85
N ILE A 110 13.15 -2.63 -10.17
CA ILE A 110 13.02 -1.44 -11.00
C ILE A 110 11.56 -1.35 -11.47
N PRO A 111 10.81 -0.29 -11.10
CA PRO A 111 9.44 -0.12 -11.55
C PRO A 111 9.38 0.14 -13.06
N THR A 112 8.37 -0.40 -13.71
CA THR A 112 8.09 -0.13 -15.14
C THR A 112 7.39 1.21 -15.36
N LYS A 113 6.70 1.70 -14.32
CA LYS A 113 6.00 2.98 -14.29
C LYS A 113 5.90 3.49 -12.85
N VAL A 114 6.01 4.80 -12.69
CA VAL A 114 5.72 5.50 -11.43
C VAL A 114 4.71 6.60 -11.72
N GLU A 115 3.62 6.64 -10.97
CA GLU A 115 2.53 7.62 -11.10
C GLU A 115 2.34 8.38 -9.79
N PRO A 116 2.18 9.72 -9.80
CA PRO A 116 1.84 10.46 -8.59
C PRO A 116 0.43 10.09 -8.12
N VAL A 117 0.23 10.06 -6.81
CA VAL A 117 -1.07 9.82 -6.16
C VAL A 117 -1.41 11.05 -5.33
N ASN A 118 -2.44 11.79 -5.76
CA ASN A 118 -2.94 12.92 -4.99
C ASN A 118 -3.96 12.41 -3.95
N PRO A 119 -3.74 12.60 -2.63
CA PRO A 119 -4.67 12.12 -1.61
C PRO A 119 -6.08 12.69 -1.78
N HIS A 120 -6.23 13.89 -2.35
CA HIS A 120 -7.53 14.50 -2.60
C HIS A 120 -8.45 13.67 -3.51
N ASP A 121 -7.89 12.88 -4.42
CA ASP A 121 -8.66 12.01 -5.33
C ASP A 121 -9.30 10.83 -4.58
N PHE A 122 -8.85 10.55 -3.35
CA PHE A 122 -9.26 9.40 -2.56
C PHE A 122 -10.11 9.75 -1.34
N LYS A 123 -10.56 11.01 -1.20
CA LYS A 123 -11.36 11.48 -0.04
C LYS A 123 -12.54 10.56 0.31
N THR A 124 -13.27 10.07 -0.68
CA THR A 124 -14.43 9.19 -0.49
C THR A 124 -14.08 7.79 -0.02
N PHE A 125 -12.81 7.39 -0.14
CA PHE A 125 -12.28 6.11 0.28
C PHE A 125 -11.65 6.16 1.67
N ILE A 126 -11.69 7.29 2.37
CA ILE A 126 -11.07 7.44 3.68
C ILE A 126 -12.14 7.75 4.72
N GLN A 127 -12.23 6.92 5.74
CA GLN A 127 -13.24 7.01 6.80
C GLN A 127 -12.57 7.12 8.16
N GLN A 128 -13.12 7.98 9.01
CA GLN A 128 -12.71 8.07 10.41
C GLN A 128 -13.53 7.09 11.23
N ARG A 129 -12.87 6.21 11.97
CA ARG A 129 -13.52 5.38 12.96
C ARG A 129 -13.91 6.24 14.16
N SER A 130 -15.21 6.35 14.40
CA SER A 130 -15.72 6.88 15.66
C SER A 130 -15.46 5.86 16.77
N LYS A 131 -15.06 6.34 17.96
CA LYS A 131 -14.62 5.57 19.15
C LYS A 131 -15.15 4.13 19.22
#